data_AF-A0A1J6KJ49-F1
#
_entry.id   AF-A0A1J6KJ49-F1
#
_cell.length_a   1.000
_cell.length_b   1.000
_cell.length_c   1.000
_cell.angle_alpha   90.00
_cell.angle_beta   90.00
_cell.angle_gamma   90.00
#
_symmetry.space_group_name_H-M   'P 1'
#
loop_
_entity.id
_entity.type
_entity.pdbx_description
1 polymer ?
#
loop_
_entity_poly.entity_id
_entity_poly.type
_entity_poly.pdbx_seq_one_letter_code
_entity_poly.pdbx_strand_id
1 'polypeptide(L)'
;FYNTIYSRAKTFGEVIKSAELGEICKCTTIVCRLLNDTQTYKKEKEERSSNIVNILVTQSEGTVSEEEAVEEVKEMLEKNRRKLLRMVLHKKESSQLPQVCKDLFWNTSKVAHILYSNGNEFRSPEGLKSNINTLFYKPVDLSPTQA
;
A
#
# COMPACT_ATOMS: atom_id res chain seq x y z
N PHE A 1 0.84 -40.78 -15.37
CA PHE A 1 -0.31 -39.87 -15.52
C PHE A 1 -0.85 -39.33 -14.19
N TYR A 2 -0.81 -40.05 -13.05
CA TYR A 2 -1.27 -39.52 -11.75
C TYR A 2 -0.25 -38.66 -10.98
N ASN A 3 1.05 -38.75 -11.27
CA ASN A 3 2.11 -38.03 -10.53
C ASN A 3 2.53 -36.68 -11.16
N THR A 4 1.88 -36.25 -12.24
CA THR A 4 2.24 -35.01 -12.95
C THR A 4 1.30 -33.83 -12.63
N ILE A 5 0.19 -34.09 -11.92
CA ILE A 5 -0.88 -33.09 -11.68
C ILE A 5 -0.75 -32.41 -10.30
N TYR A 6 -0.04 -32.98 -9.33
CA TYR A 6 0.31 -32.27 -8.11
C TYR A 6 1.59 -31.46 -8.34
N SER A 7 1.44 -30.27 -8.92
CA SER A 7 2.46 -29.23 -8.87
C SER A 7 2.93 -29.13 -7.42
N ARG A 8 4.19 -29.47 -7.17
CA ARG A 8 4.81 -29.48 -5.84
C ARG A 8 4.47 -28.19 -5.12
N ALA A 9 3.53 -28.25 -4.17
CA ALA A 9 3.22 -27.12 -3.31
C ALA A 9 4.52 -26.76 -2.60
N LYS A 10 5.02 -25.55 -2.82
CA LYS A 10 6.25 -25.10 -2.17
C LYS A 10 6.04 -25.07 -0.67
N THR A 11 7.06 -25.50 0.06
CA THR A 11 7.03 -25.47 1.53
C THR A 11 7.01 -24.02 2.01
N PHE A 12 6.42 -23.78 3.16
CA PHE A 12 6.38 -22.46 3.78
C PHE A 12 7.79 -21.85 3.95
N GLY A 13 8.79 -22.68 4.25
CA GLY A 13 10.20 -22.25 4.37
C GLY A 13 10.81 -21.75 3.05
N GLU A 14 10.44 -22.35 1.92
CA GLU A 14 10.87 -21.90 0.58
C GLU A 14 10.20 -20.57 0.20
N VAL A 15 8.93 -20.38 0.61
CA VAL A 15 8.20 -19.12 0.38
C VAL A 15 8.79 -17.97 1.20
N ILE A 16 9.11 -18.19 2.48
CA ILE A 16 9.71 -17.15 3.35
C ILE A 16 11.04 -16.65 2.80
N LYS A 17 11.85 -17.54 2.22
CA LYS A 17 13.16 -17.21 1.66
C LYS A 17 13.10 -16.73 0.20
N SER A 18 11.90 -16.61 -0.37
CA SER A 18 11.75 -16.21 -1.76
C SER A 18 12.10 -14.73 -1.96
N ALA A 19 12.87 -14.45 -3.01
CA ALA A 19 13.11 -13.07 -3.44
C ALA A 19 11.80 -12.36 -3.82
N GLU A 20 10.83 -13.12 -4.32
CA GLU A 20 9.49 -12.61 -4.64
C GLU A 20 8.75 -12.07 -3.41
N LEU A 21 8.78 -12.80 -2.27
CA LEU A 21 8.19 -12.33 -1.02
C LEU A 21 8.91 -11.07 -0.50
N GLY A 22 10.24 -11.06 -0.55
CA GLY A 22 11.03 -9.90 -0.14
C GLY A 22 10.67 -8.65 -0.94
N GLU A 23 10.60 -8.77 -2.28
CA GLU A 23 10.31 -7.63 -3.15
C GLU A 23 8.85 -7.14 -3.04
N ILE A 24 7.87 -8.04 -2.89
CA ILE A 24 6.48 -7.61 -2.74
C ILE A 24 6.27 -6.91 -1.39
N CYS A 25 6.88 -7.45 -0.32
CA CYS A 25 6.86 -6.84 1.00
C CYS A 25 7.50 -5.46 0.97
N LYS A 26 8.68 -5.33 0.35
CA LYS A 26 9.36 -4.05 0.17
C LYS A 26 8.52 -3.02 -0.58
N CYS A 27 7.88 -3.40 -1.69
CA CYS A 27 7.04 -2.47 -2.44
C CYS A 27 5.84 -2.01 -1.60
N THR A 28 5.18 -2.93 -0.88
CA THR A 28 4.06 -2.58 0.01
C THR A 28 4.49 -1.67 1.16
N THR A 29 5.60 -1.95 1.83
CA THR A 29 6.07 -1.12 2.96
C THR A 29 6.49 0.27 2.51
N ILE A 30 7.14 0.39 1.34
CA ILE A 30 7.46 1.70 0.75
C ILE A 30 6.17 2.48 0.46
N VAL A 31 5.18 1.86 -0.18
CA VAL A 31 3.89 2.52 -0.44
C VAL A 31 3.26 3.03 0.86
N CYS A 32 3.18 2.19 1.90
CA CYS A 32 2.64 2.59 3.20
C CYS A 32 3.43 3.74 3.84
N ARG A 33 4.76 3.71 3.78
CA ARG A 33 5.62 4.75 4.36
C ARG A 33 5.47 6.08 3.64
N LEU A 34 5.50 6.08 2.30
CA LEU A 34 5.38 7.31 1.51
C LEU A 34 3.99 7.95 1.67
N LEU A 35 2.92 7.14 1.76
CA LEU A 35 1.59 7.66 2.09
C LEU A 35 1.57 8.34 3.46
N ASN A 36 2.16 7.70 4.47
CA ASN A 36 2.31 8.33 5.79
C ASN A 36 3.09 9.64 5.68
N ASP A 37 4.26 9.62 5.04
CA ASP A 37 5.14 10.78 4.92
C ASP A 37 4.42 12.00 4.32
N THR A 38 3.72 11.81 3.20
CA THR A 38 2.98 12.90 2.53
C THR A 38 1.87 13.49 3.39
N GLN A 39 1.32 12.70 4.33
CA GLN A 39 0.20 13.11 5.15
C GLN A 39 0.62 13.67 6.53
N THR A 40 1.80 13.32 7.03
CA THR A 40 2.26 13.67 8.39
C THR A 40 3.48 14.59 8.44
N TYR A 41 4.11 14.96 7.32
CA TYR A 41 5.38 15.69 7.30
C TYR A 41 5.40 16.98 8.14
N LYS A 42 4.35 17.81 8.09
CA LYS A 42 4.28 19.06 8.87
C LYS A 42 4.37 18.79 10.37
N LYS A 43 3.60 17.82 10.83
CA LYS A 43 3.60 17.40 12.23
C LYS A 43 4.95 16.78 12.62
N GLU A 44 5.47 15.87 11.78
CA GLU A 44 6.73 15.18 12.06
C GLU A 44 7.93 16.13 12.07
N LYS A 45 7.86 17.25 11.33
CA LYS A 45 8.82 18.36 11.39
C LYS A 45 8.87 19.00 12.77
N GLU A 46 7.72 19.25 13.38
CA GLU A 46 7.61 19.79 14.75
C GLU A 46 8.14 18.80 15.79
N GLU A 47 7.84 17.51 15.63
CA GLU A 47 8.30 16.43 16.51
C GLU A 47 9.78 16.04 16.30
N ARG A 48 10.47 16.67 15.34
CA ARG A 48 11.86 16.33 14.93
C ARG A 48 12.03 14.87 14.53
N SER A 49 10.99 14.28 13.94
CA SER A 49 10.99 12.92 13.42
C SER A 49 11.48 12.89 11.97
N SER A 50 12.06 11.76 11.56
CA SER A 50 12.52 11.55 10.19
C SER A 50 11.34 11.36 9.23
N ASN A 51 11.28 12.20 8.20
CA ASN A 51 10.27 12.17 7.13
C ASN A 51 10.94 12.54 5.80
N ILE A 52 10.64 11.80 4.73
CA ILE A 52 11.33 12.01 3.45
C ILE A 52 11.07 13.38 2.82
N VAL A 53 9.88 13.97 3.00
CA VAL A 53 9.56 15.33 2.51
C VAL A 53 10.49 16.34 3.20
N ASN A 54 10.62 16.26 4.53
CA ASN A 54 11.48 17.15 5.31
C ASN A 54 12.97 16.95 4.96
N ILE A 55 13.38 15.71 4.67
CA ILE A 55 14.74 15.39 4.25
C ILE A 55 15.04 16.03 2.88
N LEU A 56 14.16 15.87 1.89
CA LEU A 56 14.33 16.45 0.56
C LEU A 56 14.47 17.98 0.61
N VAL A 57 13.60 18.65 1.36
CA VAL A 57 13.66 20.10 1.54
C VAL A 57 14.98 20.52 2.20
N THR A 58 15.39 19.83 3.28
CA THR A 58 16.63 20.17 4.02
C THR A 58 17.88 19.94 3.17
N GLN A 59 17.95 18.82 2.44
CA GLN A 59 19.08 18.46 1.59
C GLN A 59 19.21 19.36 0.36
N SER A 60 18.11 19.97 -0.08
CA SER A 60 18.12 20.93 -1.17
C SER A 60 18.64 22.32 -0.76
N GLU A 61 18.96 22.54 0.52
CA GLU A 61 19.38 23.85 1.05
C GLU A 61 18.38 24.99 0.71
N GLY A 62 17.09 24.65 0.61
CA GLY A 62 16.02 25.61 0.28
C GLY A 62 15.72 25.78 -1.21
N THR A 63 16.37 25.01 -2.08
CA THR A 63 16.11 25.03 -3.53
C THR A 63 14.80 24.31 -3.90
N VAL A 64 14.35 23.35 -3.08
CA VAL A 64 13.11 22.59 -3.27
C VAL A 64 12.09 23.03 -2.21
N SER A 65 10.91 23.44 -2.65
CA SER A 65 9.77 23.75 -1.78
C SER A 65 9.15 22.50 -1.14
N GLU A 66 8.35 22.68 -0.08
CA GLU A 66 7.61 21.56 0.53
C GLU A 66 6.64 20.92 -0.49
N GLU A 67 6.02 21.73 -1.34
CA GLU A 67 5.10 21.28 -2.38
C GLU A 67 5.81 20.42 -3.45
N GLU A 68 6.97 20.86 -3.92
CA GLU A 68 7.79 20.10 -4.89
C GLU A 68 8.29 18.79 -4.28
N ALA A 69 8.75 18.81 -3.03
CA ALA A 69 9.16 17.60 -2.33
C ALA A 69 7.99 16.61 -2.14
N VAL A 70 6.79 17.10 -1.83
CA VAL A 70 5.59 16.25 -1.75
C VAL A 70 5.26 15.62 -3.10
N GLU A 71 5.40 16.36 -4.20
CA GLU A 71 5.13 15.82 -5.53
C GLU A 71 6.15 14.74 -5.93
N GLU A 72 7.44 14.95 -5.66
CA GLU A 72 8.48 13.93 -5.86
C GLU A 72 8.17 12.64 -5.08
N VAL A 73 7.74 12.77 -3.83
CA VAL A 73 7.35 11.63 -2.99
C VAL A 73 6.11 10.92 -3.53
N LYS A 74 5.14 11.64 -4.11
CA LYS A 74 3.98 11.05 -4.79
C LYS A 74 4.38 10.30 -6.06
N GLU A 75 5.34 10.81 -6.83
CA GLU A 75 5.88 10.08 -7.98
C GLU A 75 6.55 8.77 -7.56
N MET A 76 7.34 8.80 -6.48
CA MET A 76 7.95 7.61 -5.88
C MET A 76 6.88 6.61 -5.41
N LEU A 77 5.83 7.10 -4.75
CA LEU A 77 4.69 6.31 -4.30
C LEU A 77 4.05 5.59 -5.49
N GLU A 78 3.71 6.34 -6.54
CA GLU A 78 3.03 5.80 -7.72
C GLU A 78 3.90 4.80 -8.50
N LYS A 79 5.22 5.05 -8.59
CA LYS A 79 6.18 4.09 -9.15
C LYS A 79 6.17 2.77 -8.39
N ASN A 80 6.18 2.80 -7.06
CA ASN A 80 6.16 1.59 -6.22
C ASN A 80 4.80 0.89 -6.24
N ARG A 81 3.70 1.64 -6.22
CA ARG A 81 2.33 1.10 -6.37
C ARG A 81 2.16 0.37 -7.70
N ARG A 82 2.63 0.95 -8.81
CA ARG A 82 2.62 0.29 -10.14
C ARG A 82 3.49 -0.96 -10.15
N LYS A 83 4.67 -0.94 -9.51
CA LYS A 83 5.53 -2.12 -9.39
C LYS A 83 4.84 -3.24 -8.60
N LEU A 84 4.23 -2.91 -7.46
CA LEU A 84 3.44 -3.84 -6.65
C LEU A 84 2.31 -4.47 -7.48
N LEU A 85 1.50 -3.65 -8.16
CA LEU A 85 0.39 -4.14 -8.98
C LEU A 85 0.87 -5.10 -10.07
N ARG A 86 1.98 -4.79 -10.75
CA ARG A 86 2.58 -5.71 -11.73
C ARG A 86 2.93 -7.05 -11.10
N MET A 87 3.52 -7.08 -9.91
CA MET A 87 3.88 -8.33 -9.22
C MET A 87 2.64 -9.15 -8.82
N VAL A 88 1.58 -8.48 -8.39
CA VAL A 88 0.30 -9.09 -7.99
C VAL A 88 -0.42 -9.72 -9.18
N LEU A 89 -0.45 -9.01 -10.32
CA LEU A 89 -1.09 -9.49 -11.56
C LEU A 89 -0.26 -10.56 -12.28
N HIS A 90 1.04 -10.65 -11.97
CA HIS A 90 1.93 -11.59 -12.65
C HIS A 90 1.70 -13.02 -12.18
N LYS A 91 0.90 -13.75 -12.95
CA LYS A 91 0.63 -15.18 -12.78
C LYS A 91 1.63 -15.99 -13.62
N LYS A 92 2.89 -16.05 -13.20
CA LYS A 92 3.85 -17.01 -13.76
C LYS A 92 3.62 -18.39 -13.14
N GLU A 93 3.66 -19.44 -13.95
CA GLU A 93 3.70 -20.83 -13.44
C GLU A 93 4.88 -21.07 -12.49
N SER A 94 5.96 -20.29 -12.62
CA SER A 94 7.14 -20.34 -11.75
C SER A 94 7.06 -19.48 -10.48
N SER A 95 5.93 -18.78 -10.25
CA SER A 95 5.72 -17.94 -9.05
C SER A 95 6.05 -18.73 -7.79
N GLN A 96 6.85 -18.15 -6.90
CA GLN A 96 7.16 -18.75 -5.60
C GLN A 96 6.08 -18.44 -4.58
N LEU A 97 5.35 -17.35 -4.78
CA LEU A 97 4.33 -16.88 -3.86
C LEU A 97 2.91 -17.27 -4.35
N PRO A 98 2.08 -17.90 -3.51
CA PRO A 98 0.67 -18.12 -3.80
C PRO A 98 -0.09 -16.80 -4.06
N GLN A 99 -1.10 -16.84 -4.93
CA GLN A 99 -1.85 -15.62 -5.29
C GLN A 99 -2.51 -14.97 -4.06
N VAL A 100 -3.06 -15.75 -3.13
CA VAL A 100 -3.66 -15.22 -1.90
C VAL A 100 -2.69 -14.38 -1.07
N CYS A 101 -1.40 -14.74 -1.05
CA CYS A 101 -0.37 -13.96 -0.37
C CYS A 101 -0.11 -12.64 -1.13
N LYS A 102 -0.08 -12.66 -2.46
CA LYS A 102 0.04 -11.43 -3.28
C LYS A 102 -1.14 -10.48 -3.04
N ASP A 103 -2.34 -11.03 -3.02
CA ASP A 103 -3.57 -10.28 -2.81
C ASP A 103 -3.60 -9.65 -1.40
N LEU A 104 -3.06 -10.32 -0.38
CA LEU A 104 -2.88 -9.74 0.94
C LEU A 104 -2.02 -8.46 0.90
N PHE A 105 -0.84 -8.52 0.28
CA PHE A 105 0.04 -7.34 0.14
C PHE A 105 -0.61 -6.21 -0.66
N TRP A 106 -1.38 -6.55 -1.69
CA TRP A 106 -2.17 -5.57 -2.45
C TRP A 106 -3.26 -4.92 -1.60
N ASN A 107 -4.00 -5.73 -0.84
CA ASN A 107 -5.04 -5.25 0.07
C ASN A 107 -4.46 -4.35 1.16
N THR A 108 -3.29 -4.69 1.72
CA THR A 108 -2.58 -3.81 2.66
C THR A 108 -2.28 -2.44 2.05
N SER A 109 -1.80 -2.40 0.80
CA SER A 109 -1.59 -1.12 0.09
C SER A 109 -2.90 -0.34 -0.07
N LYS A 110 -4.00 -0.99 -0.47
CA LYS A 110 -5.32 -0.33 -0.58
C LYS A 110 -5.81 0.22 0.76
N VAL A 111 -5.66 -0.53 1.85
CA VAL A 111 -6.02 -0.07 3.20
C VAL A 111 -5.19 1.15 3.59
N ALA A 112 -3.87 1.14 3.34
CA ALA A 112 -3.04 2.31 3.59
C ALA A 112 -3.50 3.54 2.80
N HIS A 113 -3.89 3.39 1.53
CA HIS A 113 -4.44 4.50 0.76
C HIS A 113 -5.72 5.06 1.39
N ILE A 114 -6.62 4.22 1.89
CA ILE A 114 -7.84 4.66 2.58
C ILE A 114 -7.47 5.43 3.87
N LEU A 115 -6.57 4.87 4.67
CA LEU A 115 -6.15 5.48 5.94
C LEU A 115 -5.49 6.85 5.79
N TYR A 116 -4.90 7.14 4.63
CA TYR A 116 -4.20 8.39 4.35
C TYR A 116 -4.88 9.26 3.27
N SER A 117 -6.09 8.92 2.79
CA SER A 117 -6.75 9.66 1.70
C SER A 117 -7.50 10.93 2.12
N ASN A 118 -7.98 11.05 3.37
CA ASN A 118 -8.80 12.20 3.82
C ASN A 118 -8.27 12.81 5.12
N GLY A 119 -6.98 13.14 5.14
CA GLY A 119 -6.29 13.39 6.41
C GLY A 119 -5.91 12.07 7.07
N ASN A 120 -5.10 12.11 8.12
CA ASN A 120 -4.61 10.93 8.80
C ASN A 120 -5.77 10.20 9.53
N GLU A 121 -6.57 9.40 8.81
CA GLU A 121 -7.75 8.69 9.33
C GLU A 121 -7.36 7.63 10.37
N PHE A 122 -6.09 7.23 10.41
CA PHE A 122 -5.56 6.42 11.50
C PHE A 122 -5.64 7.16 12.86
N ARG A 123 -5.49 8.49 12.85
CA ARG A 123 -5.65 9.33 14.05
C ARG A 123 -7.06 9.88 14.21
N SER A 124 -7.74 10.21 13.12
CA SER A 124 -9.07 10.82 13.10
C SER A 124 -10.02 9.99 12.24
N PRO A 125 -10.58 8.89 12.78
CA PRO A 125 -11.25 7.87 11.98
C PRO A 125 -12.70 8.22 11.65
N GLU A 126 -13.10 9.50 11.59
CA GLU A 126 -14.49 9.88 11.34
C GLU A 126 -14.97 9.39 9.96
N GLY A 127 -14.14 9.57 8.93
CA GLY A 127 -14.38 9.04 7.59
C GLY A 127 -14.44 7.51 7.57
N LEU A 128 -13.43 6.87 8.17
CA LEU A 128 -13.37 5.41 8.28
C LEU A 128 -14.56 4.81 9.03
N LYS A 129 -15.01 5.43 10.14
CA LYS A 129 -16.17 5.01 10.93
C LYS A 129 -17.44 5.05 10.08
N SER A 130 -17.63 6.10 9.27
CA SER A 130 -18.76 6.20 8.34
C SER A 130 -18.75 5.07 7.31
N ASN A 131 -17.58 4.77 6.74
CA ASN A 131 -17.40 3.69 5.78
C ASN A 131 -17.69 2.31 6.40
N ILE A 132 -17.15 2.04 7.60
CA ILE A 132 -17.43 0.82 8.37
C ILE A 132 -18.92 0.71 8.67
N ASN A 133 -19.57 1.79 9.11
CA ASN A 133 -20.99 1.75 9.43
C ASN A 133 -21.84 1.44 8.21
N THR A 134 -21.48 2.00 7.06
CA THR A 134 -22.18 1.74 5.80
C THR A 134 -21.96 0.30 5.33
N LEU A 135 -20.78 -0.26 5.50
CA LEU A 135 -20.46 -1.61 5.04
C LEU A 135 -21.07 -2.72 5.91
N PHE A 136 -21.04 -2.55 7.24
CA PHE A 136 -21.41 -3.62 8.18
C PHE A 136 -22.80 -3.46 8.80
N TYR A 137 -23.29 -2.22 8.94
CA TYR A 137 -24.54 -1.95 9.68
C TYR A 137 -25.68 -1.41 8.80
N LYS A 138 -25.40 -0.92 7.59
CA LYS A 138 -26.45 -0.50 6.65
C LYS A 138 -26.75 -1.62 5.66
N PRO A 139 -27.99 -2.16 5.63
CA PRO A 139 -28.38 -3.11 4.60
C PRO A 139 -28.35 -2.44 3.23
N VAL A 140 -27.96 -3.20 2.21
CA VAL A 140 -28.03 -2.76 0.82
C VAL A 140 -29.51 -2.68 0.43
N ASP A 141 -29.94 -1.53 -0.07
CA ASP A 141 -31.28 -1.38 -0.64
C ASP A 141 -31.36 -2.16 -1.96
N LEU A 142 -32.28 -3.12 -2.01
CA LEU A 142 -32.52 -3.98 -3.17
C LEU A 142 -33.72 -3.49 -4.00
N SER A 143 -34.31 -2.34 -3.65
CA SER A 143 -35.39 -1.77 -4.43
C SER A 143 -34.91 -1.42 -5.84
N PRO A 144 -35.71 -1.70 -6.89
CA PRO A 144 -35.33 -1.35 -8.25
C PRO A 144 -35.13 0.16 -8.34
N THR A 145 -33.95 0.60 -8.80
CA THR A 145 -33.72 2.01 -9.12
C THR A 145 -34.73 2.40 -10.18
N GLN A 146 -35.64 3.33 -9.85
CA GLN A 146 -36.55 3.91 -10.85
C GLN A 146 -35.69 4.61 -11.90
N ALA A 147 -35.70 4.07 -13.12
CA ALA A 147 -35.02 4.62 -14.28
C ALA A 147 -35.75 5.86 -14.83
#